data_AF-A0A1J3GBH6-F1
#
_entry.id   AF-A0A1J3GBH6-F1
#
_cell.length_a   1.000
_cell.length_b   1.000
_cell.length_c   1.000
_cell.angle_alpha   90.00
_cell.angle_beta   90.00
_cell.angle_gamma   90.00
#
_symmetry.space_group_name_H-M   'P 1'
#
loop_
_entity.id
_entity.type
_entity.pdbx_description
1 polymer ?
#
loop_
_entity_poly.entity_id
_entity_poly.type
_entity_poly.pdbx_seq_one_letter_code
_entity_poly.pdbx_strand_id
1 'polypeptide(L)'
;NMKLMVKEFDKLGVRNKRMGKVIPKMPQLLLCKPQEFLKVVSFLEDLGFEKEVVGQILCRCPELFGCSIDKTLQKKIVFLT
;
A
#
# COMPACT_ATOMS: atom_id res chain seq x y z
N ASN A 1 15.60 -5.43 2.36
CA ASN A 1 14.22 -5.50 1.84
C ASN A 1 13.18 -5.13 2.92
N MET A 2 12.99 -5.91 3.99
CA MET A 2 11.98 -5.64 5.04
C MET A 2 12.14 -4.29 5.79
N LYS A 3 13.37 -3.90 6.15
CA LYS A 3 13.64 -2.60 6.80
C LYS A 3 13.22 -1.40 5.94
N LEU A 4 13.27 -1.53 4.61
CA LEU A 4 12.83 -0.47 3.69
C LEU A 4 11.31 -0.38 3.68
N MET A 5 10.62 -1.52 3.58
CA MET A 5 9.14 -1.55 3.65
C MET A 5 8.60 -0.93 4.94
N VAL A 6 9.22 -1.22 6.08
CA VAL A 6 8.84 -0.60 7.37
C VAL A 6 9.01 0.92 7.34
N LYS A 7 10.07 1.44 6.69
CA LYS A 7 10.25 2.89 6.51
C LYS A 7 9.19 3.49 5.59
N GLU A 8 8.79 2.80 4.53
CA GLU A 8 7.71 3.27 3.65
C GLU A 8 6.36 3.32 4.38
N PHE A 9 6.07 2.34 5.25
CA PHE A 9 4.88 2.37 6.10
C PHE A 9 4.89 3.57 7.06
N ASP A 10 6.06 3.85 7.65
CA ASP A 10 6.24 4.99 8.56
C ASP A 10 5.98 6.34 7.88
N LYS A 11 6.43 6.50 6.63
CA LYS A 11 6.15 7.69 5.79
C LYS A 11 4.66 7.89 5.49
N LEU A 12 3.87 6.82 5.53
CA LEU A 12 2.40 6.86 5.39
C LEU A 12 1.69 6.99 6.75
N GLY A 13 2.42 7.23 7.85
CA GLY A 13 1.86 7.33 9.19
C GLY A 13 1.43 5.98 9.79
N VAL A 14 1.81 4.85 9.19
CA VAL A 14 1.51 3.51 9.69
C VAL A 14 2.63 3.07 10.64
N ARG A 15 2.47 3.42 11.93
CA ARG A 15 3.46 3.16 13.00
C ARG A 15 2.89 2.31 14.12
N ASN A 16 3.78 1.72 14.92
CA ASN A 16 3.47 1.08 16.19
C ASN A 16 2.27 0.10 16.09
N LYS A 17 1.18 0.40 16.82
CA LYS A 17 -0.05 -0.40 16.86
C LYS A 17 -0.69 -0.63 15.48
N ARG A 18 -0.51 0.29 14.51
CA ARG A 18 -1.04 0.12 13.16
C ARG A 18 -0.25 -0.91 12.34
N MET A 19 1.09 -0.91 12.47
CA MET A 19 1.92 -1.98 11.91
C MET A 19 1.54 -3.35 12.48
N GLY A 20 1.30 -3.43 13.79
CA GLY A 20 0.82 -4.64 14.46
C GLY A 20 -0.54 -5.16 13.96
N LYS A 21 -1.27 -4.39 13.12
CA LYS A 21 -2.49 -4.82 12.44
C LYS A 21 -2.27 -5.20 10.98
N VAL A 22 -1.32 -4.54 10.31
CA VAL A 22 -1.00 -4.77 8.88
C VAL A 22 -0.19 -6.04 8.69
N ILE A 23 0.90 -6.19 9.46
CA ILE A 23 1.88 -7.27 9.26
C ILE A 23 1.24 -8.65 9.47
N PRO A 24 0.41 -8.89 10.52
CA PRO A 24 -0.18 -10.22 10.70
C PRO A 24 -1.23 -10.57 9.64
N LYS A 25 -1.92 -9.56 9.07
CA LYS A 25 -2.88 -9.78 7.98
C LYS A 25 -2.18 -10.16 6.68
N MET A 26 -1.02 -9.56 6.42
CA MET A 26 -0.31 -9.74 5.15
C MET A 26 1.22 -9.71 5.35
N PRO A 27 1.82 -10.76 5.94
CA PRO A 27 3.27 -10.79 6.20
C PRO A 27 4.10 -10.74 4.91
N GLN A 28 3.56 -11.27 3.80
CA GLN A 28 4.19 -11.23 2.48
C GLN A 28 4.37 -9.80 1.94
N LEU A 29 3.64 -8.81 2.45
CA LEU A 29 3.81 -7.42 2.05
C LEU A 29 5.21 -6.89 2.40
N LEU A 30 5.87 -7.46 3.41
CA LEU A 30 7.26 -7.14 3.77
C LEU A 30 8.29 -7.69 2.77
N LEU A 31 7.89 -8.68 1.96
CA LEU A 31 8.71 -9.31 0.93
C LEU A 31 8.47 -8.67 -0.45
N CYS A 32 7.41 -7.88 -0.60
CA CYS A 32 7.15 -7.12 -1.81
C CYS A 32 8.32 -6.19 -2.13
N LYS A 33 8.57 -5.98 -3.43
CA LYS A 33 9.55 -5.00 -3.89
C LYS A 33 9.04 -3.61 -3.51
N PRO A 34 9.83 -2.78 -2.80
CA PRO A 34 9.39 -1.44 -2.39
C PRO A 34 8.92 -0.58 -3.57
N GLN A 35 9.52 -0.76 -4.76
CA GLN A 35 9.08 -0.06 -5.97
C GLN A 35 7.65 -0.39 -6.37
N GLU A 36 7.23 -1.66 -6.27
CA GLU A 36 5.85 -2.05 -6.62
C GLU A 36 4.85 -1.52 -5.60
N PHE A 37 5.22 -1.53 -4.32
CA PHE A 37 4.44 -0.89 -3.27
C PHE A 37 4.26 0.61 -3.52
N LEU A 38 5.35 1.31 -3.85
CA LEU A 38 5.34 2.75 -4.11
C LEU A 38 4.53 3.12 -5.35
N LYS A 39 4.47 2.26 -6.39
CA LYS A 39 3.55 2.48 -7.52
C LYS A 39 2.10 2.54 -7.07
N VAL A 40 1.68 1.70 -6.14
CA VAL A 40 0.31 1.72 -5.59
C VAL A 40 0.08 2.97 -4.75
N VAL A 41 1.07 3.38 -3.96
CA VAL A 41 1.01 4.64 -3.20
C VAL A 41 0.83 5.83 -4.15
N SER A 42 1.71 5.97 -5.15
CA SER A 42 1.65 7.08 -6.11
C SER A 42 0.35 7.06 -6.91
N PHE A 43 -0.13 5.90 -7.31
CA PHE A 43 -1.43 5.79 -7.99
C PHE A 43 -2.59 6.32 -7.14
N LEU A 44 -2.61 6.03 -5.83
CA LEU A 44 -3.64 6.56 -4.94
C LEU A 44 -3.46 8.07 -4.72
N GLU A 45 -2.23 8.57 -4.62
CA GLU A 45 -1.95 10.01 -4.55
C GLU A 45 -2.40 10.73 -5.84
N ASP A 46 -2.19 10.15 -7.01
CA ASP A 46 -2.61 10.66 -8.33
C ASP A 46 -4.15 10.71 -8.46
N LEU A 47 -4.87 9.83 -7.75
CA LEU A 47 -6.33 9.87 -7.61
C LEU A 47 -6.82 10.94 -6.62
N GLY A 48 -5.90 11.67 -5.97
CA GLY A 48 -6.20 12.75 -5.03
C GLY A 48 -6.26 12.32 -3.56
N PHE A 49 -5.84 11.10 -3.21
CA PHE A 49 -5.79 10.69 -1.80
C PHE A 49 -4.56 11.24 -1.09
N GLU A 50 -4.79 11.91 0.04
CA GLU A 50 -3.70 12.34 0.93
C GLU A 50 -2.97 11.14 1.56
N LYS A 51 -1.67 11.29 1.86
CA LYS A 51 -0.83 10.22 2.44
C LYS A 51 -1.41 9.55 3.67
N GLU A 52 -2.07 10.33 4.52
CA GLU A 52 -2.69 9.83 5.74
C GLU A 52 -3.89 8.92 5.42
N VAL A 53 -4.65 9.25 4.37
CA VAL A 53 -5.73 8.40 3.85
C VAL A 53 -5.15 7.14 3.22
N VAL A 54 -4.07 7.25 2.43
CA VAL A 54 -3.36 6.08 1.89
C VAL A 54 -2.89 5.14 3.00
N GLY A 55 -2.34 5.68 4.09
CA GLY A 55 -1.96 4.90 5.28
C GLY A 55 -3.16 4.21 5.97
N GLN A 56 -4.34 4.84 5.98
CA GLN A 56 -5.57 4.21 6.46
C GLN A 56 -6.03 3.07 5.55
N ILE A 57 -5.95 3.25 4.22
CA ILE A 57 -6.26 2.21 3.24
C ILE A 57 -5.32 1.02 3.43
N LEU A 58 -4.01 1.27 3.60
CA LEU A 58 -3.02 0.22 3.90
C LEU A 58 -3.37 -0.57 5.17
N CYS A 59 -3.86 0.10 6.21
CA CYS A 59 -4.29 -0.57 7.44
C CYS A 59 -5.53 -1.47 7.26
N ARG A 60 -6.43 -1.07 6.36
CA ARG A 60 -7.70 -1.77 6.14
C ARG A 60 -7.57 -2.90 5.13
N CYS A 61 -6.88 -2.64 4.02
CA CYS A 61 -6.76 -3.51 2.84
C CYS A 61 -5.30 -3.58 2.36
N PRO A 62 -4.40 -4.22 3.12
CA PRO A 62 -2.98 -4.34 2.74
C PRO A 62 -2.77 -5.10 1.42
N GLU A 63 -3.71 -5.96 1.03
CA GLU A 63 -3.66 -6.74 -0.22
C GLU A 63 -3.62 -5.86 -1.46
N LEU A 64 -4.22 -4.66 -1.38
CA LEU A 64 -4.19 -3.66 -2.45
C LEU A 64 -2.75 -3.29 -2.84
N PHE A 65 -1.86 -3.20 -1.85
CA PHE A 65 -0.47 -2.80 -2.02
C PHE A 65 0.45 -3.96 -2.43
N GLY A 66 -0.05 -5.20 -2.40
CA GLY A 66 0.61 -6.36 -2.98
C GLY A 66 0.17 -6.67 -4.42
N CYS A 67 -0.82 -5.94 -4.94
CA CYS A 67 -1.34 -6.13 -6.29
C CYS A 67 -0.49 -5.37 -7.33
N SER A 68 -0.31 -5.96 -8.52
CA SER A 68 0.29 -5.25 -9.65
C SER A 68 -0.70 -4.26 -10.26
N ILE A 69 -0.29 -2.99 -10.34
CA ILE A 69 -1.07 -1.89 -10.91
C ILE A 69 -1.50 -2.20 -12.34
N ASP A 70 -0.54 -2.55 -13.20
CA ASP A 70 -0.73 -2.77 -14.65
C ASP A 70 -1.71 -3.91 -14.97
N LYS A 71 -1.77 -4.93 -14.10
CA LYS A 71 -2.59 -6.12 -14.34
C LYS A 71 -3.97 -6.04 -13.72
N THR A 72 -4.14 -5.26 -12.64
CA THR A 72 -5.32 -5.36 -11.77
C THR A 72 -6.00 -4.02 -11.50
N LEU A 73 -5.28 -3.01 -10.99
CA LEU A 73 -5.91 -1.76 -10.56
C LEU A 73 -6.38 -0.92 -11.76
N GLN A 74 -5.53 -0.74 -12.77
CA GLN A 74 -5.90 0.08 -13.94
C GLN A 74 -7.12 -0.48 -14.66
N LYS A 75 -7.20 -1.82 -14.81
CA LYS A 75 -8.36 -2.49 -15.42
C LYS A 75 -9.64 -2.32 -14.60
N LYS A 76 -9.55 -2.32 -13.26
CA LYS A 76 -10.71 -2.11 -12.38
C LYS A 76 -11.22 -0.67 -12.43
N ILE A 77 -10.33 0.34 -12.53
CA ILE A 77 -10.77 1.73 -12.66
C ILE A 77 -11.40 1.98 -14.03
N VAL A 78 -10.79 1.51 -15.12
CA VAL A 78 -11.38 1.62 -16.47
C VAL A 78 -12.75 0.94 -16.55
N PHE A 79 -13.01 -0.11 -15.76
CA PHE A 79 -14.32 -0.72 -15.70
C PHE A 79 -15.37 0.13 -14.94
N LEU A 80 -14.93 0.94 -13.98
CA LEU A 80 -15.81 1.75 -13.11
C LEU A 80 -15.99 3.19 -13.61
N THR A 81 -15.34 3.56 -14.72
CA THR A 81 -15.39 4.90 -15.33
C THR A 81 -15.90 4.78 -16.75
#